data_AF-A0A249ST99-F1
#
_entry.id   AF-A0A249ST99-F1
#
_cell.length_a   1.000
_cell.length_b   1.000
_cell.length_c   1.000
_cell.angle_alpha   90.00
_cell.angle_beta   90.00
_cell.angle_gamma   90.00
#
_symmetry.space_group_name_H-M   'P 1'
#
loop_
_entity.id
_entity.type
_entity.pdbx_description
1 polymer ?
#
loop_
_entity_poly.entity_id
_entity_poly.type
_entity_poly.pdbx_seq_one_letter_code
_entity_poly.pdbx_strand_id
1 'polypeptide(L)'
;MAQQHFSFPIINMPLVWSSVAIIPLLILGSAVLSVEVEINVGWIIGFAITLLLAFTVLLLRYGFLKEEITLDQHYITSARYGDIPLEDIKKAYSPWAYSKPSLKLKLNNSRSVAWYLNSSNRGLLANTKEDLDTFWSFLTALEKHMAKLDNKKYPPHKK
;
A
#
# COMPACT_ATOMS: atom_id res chain seq x y z
N MET A 1 -14.63 19.98 -15.23
CA MET A 1 -14.59 18.52 -15.47
C MET A 1 -15.08 17.85 -14.21
N ALA A 2 -15.74 16.70 -14.32
CA ALA A 2 -16.16 15.94 -13.14
C ALA A 2 -14.93 15.34 -12.43
N GLN A 3 -14.89 15.44 -11.09
CA GLN A 3 -13.94 14.71 -10.25
C GLN A 3 -14.23 13.22 -10.34
N GLN A 4 -13.18 12.40 -10.45
CA GLN A 4 -13.31 10.95 -10.50
C GLN A 4 -12.81 10.34 -9.20
N HIS A 5 -13.68 9.59 -8.52
CA HIS A 5 -13.39 8.93 -7.25
C HIS A 5 -13.14 7.44 -7.48
N PHE A 6 -12.06 6.92 -6.88
CA PHE A 6 -11.65 5.53 -6.96
C PHE A 6 -11.39 5.02 -5.53
N SER A 7 -11.87 3.83 -5.21
CA SER A 7 -11.64 3.19 -3.91
C SER A 7 -11.22 1.75 -4.13
N PHE A 8 -10.10 1.35 -3.53
CA PHE A 8 -9.61 -0.02 -3.60
C PHE A 8 -8.75 -0.35 -2.37
N PRO A 9 -8.74 -1.61 -1.90
CA PRO A 9 -7.93 -2.00 -0.74
C PRO A 9 -6.45 -2.04 -1.10
N ILE A 10 -5.60 -1.49 -0.24
CA ILE A 10 -4.14 -1.52 -0.39
C ILE A 10 -3.51 -2.16 0.83
N ILE A 11 -2.56 -3.05 0.57
CA ILE A 11 -1.81 -3.74 1.60
C ILE A 11 -0.60 -2.89 2.00
N ASN A 12 -0.54 -2.48 3.27
CA ASN A 12 0.62 -1.80 3.82
C ASN A 12 1.71 -2.82 4.24
N MET A 13 2.45 -3.36 3.27
CA MET A 13 3.46 -4.40 3.49
C MET A 13 4.55 -4.08 4.55
N PRO A 14 5.19 -2.89 4.61
CA PRO A 14 6.36 -2.70 5.49
C PRO A 14 6.03 -2.88 6.97
N LEU A 15 4.81 -2.54 7.41
CA LEU A 15 4.39 -2.70 8.80
C LEU A 15 4.18 -4.17 9.19
N VAL A 16 3.70 -4.99 8.25
CA VAL A 16 3.43 -6.42 8.48
C VAL A 16 4.74 -7.19 8.69
N TRP A 17 5.75 -6.94 7.86
CA TRP A 17 7.03 -7.66 7.93
C TRP A 17 7.85 -7.36 9.18
N SER A 18 7.94 -6.09 9.60
CA SER A 18 8.63 -5.72 10.85
C SER A 18 8.02 -6.43 12.06
N SER A 19 6.70 -6.58 12.06
CA SER A 19 5.98 -7.17 13.18
C SER A 19 6.11 -8.69 13.22
N VAL A 20 6.14 -9.36 12.07
CA VAL A 20 6.34 -10.82 11.96
C VAL A 20 7.74 -11.24 12.48
N ALA A 21 8.77 -10.41 12.30
CA ALA A 21 10.12 -10.72 12.78
C ALA A 21 10.30 -10.55 14.29
N ILE A 22 9.58 -9.59 14.91
CA ILE A 22 9.73 -9.27 16.33
C ILE A 22 9.11 -10.35 17.24
N ILE A 23 8.02 -10.99 16.79
CA ILE A 23 7.26 -11.92 17.64
C ILE A 23 8.04 -13.20 17.99
N PRO A 24 8.68 -13.92 17.05
CA PRO A 24 9.51 -15.07 17.39
C PRO A 24 10.65 -14.69 18.34
N LEU A 25 11.20 -13.48 18.19
CA LEU A 25 12.26 -12.94 19.04
C LEU A 25 11.77 -12.68 20.46
N LEU A 26 10.56 -12.12 20.62
CA LEU A 26 9.93 -11.94 21.93
C LEU A 26 9.60 -13.28 22.59
N ILE A 27 9.09 -14.25 21.82
CA ILE A 27 8.80 -15.61 22.33
C ILE A 27 10.10 -16.30 22.78
N LEU A 28 11.15 -16.29 21.95
CA LEU A 28 12.46 -16.83 22.30
C LEU A 28 13.05 -16.16 23.53
N GLY A 29 13.03 -14.82 23.58
CA GLY A 29 13.51 -14.07 24.75
C GLY A 29 12.75 -14.43 26.02
N SER A 30 11.42 -14.54 25.94
CA SER A 30 10.60 -14.97 27.09
C SER A 30 10.86 -16.42 27.51
N ALA A 31 11.16 -17.32 26.56
CA ALA A 31 11.53 -18.69 26.86
C ALA A 31 12.88 -18.78 27.57
N VAL A 32 13.89 -18.00 27.16
CA VAL A 32 15.19 -17.96 27.85
C VAL A 32 15.03 -17.47 29.29
N LEU A 33 14.28 -16.39 29.52
CA LEU A 33 14.04 -15.85 30.87
C LEU A 33 13.26 -16.83 31.76
N SER A 34 12.42 -17.68 31.18
CA SER A 34 11.65 -18.68 31.93
C SER A 34 12.45 -19.87 32.44
N VAL A 35 13.66 -20.09 31.92
CA VAL A 35 14.52 -21.17 32.41
C VAL A 35 15.19 -20.79 33.74
N GLU A 36 15.39 -19.50 33.99
CA GLU A 36 16.08 -19.02 35.20
C GLU A 36 15.15 -18.75 36.38
N VAL A 37 13.90 -18.42 36.09
CA VAL A 37 12.88 -18.12 37.10
C VAL A 37 11.92 -19.30 37.04
N GLU A 38 11.69 -20.01 38.16
CA GLU A 38 10.77 -21.18 38.27
C GLU A 38 9.30 -20.81 37.96
N ILE A 39 9.04 -20.24 36.79
CA ILE A 39 7.76 -19.72 36.35
C ILE A 39 6.96 -20.90 35.84
N ASN A 40 5.72 -20.97 36.29
CA ASN A 40 4.76 -21.94 35.79
C ASN A 40 4.59 -21.78 34.27
N VAL A 41 5.02 -22.81 33.53
CA VAL A 41 4.99 -22.90 32.07
C VAL A 41 3.62 -22.56 31.48
N GLY A 42 2.53 -22.86 32.19
CA GLY A 42 1.17 -22.53 31.76
C GLY A 42 0.93 -21.02 31.57
N TRP A 43 1.52 -20.16 32.41
CA TRP A 43 1.40 -18.70 32.25
C TRP A 43 2.13 -18.19 31.02
N ILE A 44 3.30 -18.75 30.71
CA ILE A 44 4.09 -18.37 29.53
C ILE A 44 3.35 -18.77 28.25
N ILE A 45 2.80 -19.98 28.21
CA ILE A 45 2.00 -20.44 27.07
C ILE A 45 0.75 -19.56 26.91
N GLY A 46 0.03 -19.28 28.01
CA GLY A 46 -1.13 -18.41 27.99
C GLY A 46 -0.82 -16.99 27.50
N PHE A 47 0.29 -16.41 27.95
CA PHE A 47 0.76 -15.10 27.50
C PHE A 47 1.14 -15.12 26.01
N ALA A 48 1.86 -16.14 25.55
CA ALA A 48 2.26 -16.29 24.15
C ALA A 48 1.04 -16.41 23.22
N ILE A 49 0.04 -17.22 23.59
CA ILE A 49 -1.21 -17.35 22.82
C ILE A 49 -1.96 -16.02 22.79
N THR A 50 -2.04 -15.31 23.92
CA THR A 50 -2.71 -14.00 24.00
C THR A 50 -2.04 -12.97 23.10
N LEU A 51 -0.70 -12.91 23.11
CA LEU A 51 0.09 -12.05 22.23
C LEU A 51 -0.15 -12.39 20.75
N LEU A 52 -0.15 -13.68 20.42
CA LEU A 52 -0.38 -14.14 19.05
C LEU A 52 -1.78 -13.75 18.56
N LEU A 53 -2.82 -13.94 19.37
CA LEU A 53 -4.19 -13.56 19.03
C LEU A 53 -4.35 -12.04 18.90
N ALA A 54 -3.85 -11.26 19.86
CA ALA A 54 -3.87 -9.80 19.79
C ALA A 54 -3.19 -9.30 18.52
N PHE A 55 -2.07 -9.94 18.16
CA PHE A 55 -1.35 -9.62 16.94
C PHE A 55 -2.12 -9.97 15.67
N THR A 56 -2.74 -11.16 15.60
CA THR A 56 -3.62 -11.52 14.48
C THR A 56 -4.74 -10.51 14.30
N VAL A 57 -5.37 -10.07 15.39
CA VAL A 57 -6.42 -9.04 15.35
C VAL A 57 -5.88 -7.71 14.81
N LEU A 58 -4.69 -7.29 15.24
CA LEU A 58 -4.05 -6.09 14.72
C LEU A 58 -3.72 -6.22 13.23
N LEU A 59 -3.16 -7.34 12.79
CA LEU A 59 -2.88 -7.59 11.37
C LEU A 59 -4.14 -7.55 10.51
N LEU A 60 -5.24 -8.13 10.98
CA LEU A 60 -6.51 -8.07 10.28
C LEU A 60 -7.03 -6.63 10.25
N ARG A 61 -6.97 -5.89 11.36
CA ARG A 61 -7.47 -4.51 11.41
C ARG A 61 -6.67 -3.54 10.54
N TYR A 62 -5.35 -3.67 10.51
CA TYR A 62 -4.45 -2.76 9.78
C TYR A 62 -4.09 -3.24 8.37
N GLY A 63 -4.30 -4.52 8.07
CA GLY A 63 -4.02 -5.11 6.75
C GLY A 63 -5.03 -4.70 5.67
N PHE A 64 -6.27 -4.36 6.08
CA PHE A 64 -7.36 -3.96 5.17
C PHE A 64 -7.64 -2.46 5.20
N LEU A 65 -6.60 -1.65 4.98
CA LEU A 65 -6.82 -0.23 4.74
C LEU A 65 -7.37 -0.03 3.32
N LYS A 66 -8.57 0.54 3.24
CA LYS A 66 -9.12 1.02 1.96
C LYS A 66 -8.41 2.31 1.61
N GLU A 67 -7.81 2.33 0.42
CA GLU A 67 -7.29 3.57 -0.15
C GLU A 67 -8.40 4.24 -0.95
N GLU A 68 -8.64 5.50 -0.64
CA GLU A 68 -9.46 6.38 -1.45
C GLU A 68 -8.55 7.31 -2.25
N ILE A 69 -8.71 7.28 -3.57
CA ILE A 69 -8.00 8.16 -4.51
C ILE A 69 -9.02 8.95 -5.30
N THR A 70 -8.87 10.27 -5.29
CA THR A 70 -9.62 11.17 -6.14
C THR A 70 -8.68 11.79 -7.16
N LEU A 71 -9.06 11.73 -8.44
CA LEU A 71 -8.32 12.37 -9.53
C LEU A 71 -9.06 13.64 -9.96
N ASP A 72 -8.39 14.77 -9.81
CA ASP A 72 -8.82 16.08 -10.31
C ASP A 72 -8.00 16.50 -11.55
N GLN A 73 -8.28 17.68 -12.10
CA GLN A 73 -7.57 18.28 -13.21
C GLN A 73 -6.11 18.62 -12.87
N HIS A 74 -5.82 18.90 -11.60
CA HIS A 74 -4.51 19.41 -11.16
C HIS A 74 -3.86 18.55 -10.07
N TYR A 75 -4.63 17.72 -9.35
CA TYR A 75 -4.15 16.98 -8.19
C TYR A 75 -4.65 15.52 -8.21
N ILE A 76 -3.88 14.65 -7.57
CA ILE A 76 -4.32 13.34 -7.10
C ILE A 76 -4.44 13.46 -5.58
N THR A 77 -5.64 13.35 -5.03
CA THR A 77 -5.86 13.29 -3.58
C THR A 77 -5.86 11.82 -3.18
N SER A 78 -4.91 11.42 -2.35
CA SER A 78 -4.82 10.07 -1.77
C SER A 78 -5.03 10.14 -0.27
N ALA A 79 -5.87 9.26 0.28
CA ALA A 79 -6.07 9.18 1.73
C ALA A 79 -4.75 8.92 2.49
N ARG A 80 -3.82 8.18 1.89
CA ARG A 80 -2.52 7.84 2.48
C ARG A 80 -1.44 8.89 2.27
N TYR A 81 -1.38 9.49 1.09
CA TYR A 81 -0.27 10.36 0.68
C TYR A 81 -0.63 11.86 0.67
N GLY A 82 -1.90 12.19 0.87
CA GLY A 82 -2.43 13.56 0.76
C GLY A 82 -2.59 13.99 -0.70
N ASP A 83 -2.59 15.30 -0.91
CA ASP A 83 -2.69 15.90 -2.23
C ASP A 83 -1.34 15.89 -2.97
N ILE A 84 -1.35 15.37 -4.19
CA ILE A 84 -0.19 15.25 -5.06
C ILE A 84 -0.46 16.08 -6.32
N PRO A 85 0.21 17.23 -6.51
CA PRO A 85 0.08 18.00 -7.74
C PRO A 85 0.54 17.17 -8.95
N LEU A 86 -0.24 17.18 -10.03
CA LEU A 86 0.13 16.46 -11.26
C LEU A 86 1.41 17.03 -11.88
N GLU A 87 1.65 18.33 -11.72
CA GLU A 87 2.88 19.00 -12.15
C GLU A 87 4.13 18.56 -11.38
N ASP A 88 3.96 18.05 -10.16
CA ASP A 88 5.05 17.52 -9.34
C ASP A 88 5.47 16.11 -9.77
N ILE A 89 4.67 15.44 -10.61
CA ILE A 89 4.97 14.09 -11.10
C ILE A 89 6.07 14.16 -12.15
N LYS A 90 7.29 13.79 -11.74
CA LYS A 90 8.45 13.70 -12.63
C LYS A 90 8.39 12.48 -13.54
N LYS A 91 7.93 11.33 -13.00
CA LYS A 91 7.86 10.07 -13.73
C LYS A 91 6.80 9.16 -13.13
N ALA A 92 5.93 8.61 -13.98
CA ALA A 92 5.02 7.53 -13.65
C ALA A 92 5.52 6.23 -14.31
N TYR A 93 5.60 5.13 -13.57
CA TYR A 93 5.98 3.83 -14.12
C TYR A 93 5.46 2.66 -13.29
N SER A 94 5.30 1.48 -13.91
CA SER A 94 4.99 0.23 -13.22
C SER A 94 6.29 -0.53 -12.93
N PRO A 95 6.65 -0.78 -11.66
CA PRO A 95 7.88 -1.49 -11.35
C PRO A 95 7.80 -2.99 -11.69
N TRP A 96 8.82 -3.51 -12.38
CA TRP A 96 8.84 -4.89 -12.90
C TRP A 96 8.79 -5.99 -11.82
N ALA A 97 9.26 -5.70 -10.62
CA ALA A 97 9.33 -6.65 -9.51
C ALA A 97 7.97 -6.90 -8.82
N TYR A 98 6.91 -6.17 -9.20
CA TYR A 98 5.60 -6.24 -8.56
C TYR A 98 4.54 -6.77 -9.53
N SER A 99 3.51 -7.41 -8.99
CA SER A 99 2.34 -7.82 -9.76
C SER A 99 1.68 -6.61 -10.43
N LYS A 100 1.10 -6.84 -11.61
CA LYS A 100 0.27 -5.87 -12.28
C LYS A 100 -1.18 -6.03 -11.81
N PRO A 101 -1.92 -4.93 -11.62
CA PRO A 101 -1.53 -3.55 -11.87
C PRO A 101 -0.77 -2.92 -10.69
N SER A 102 0.25 -2.13 -11.01
CA SER A 102 1.04 -1.38 -10.02
C SER A 102 1.50 -0.05 -10.60
N LEU A 103 1.57 0.97 -9.75
CA LEU A 103 2.00 2.31 -10.12
C LEU A 103 2.98 2.85 -9.10
N LYS A 104 4.09 3.39 -9.60
CA LYS A 104 5.04 4.19 -8.82
C LYS A 104 5.21 5.55 -9.49
N LEU A 105 4.94 6.60 -8.73
CA LEU A 105 5.15 7.99 -9.09
C LEU A 105 6.43 8.48 -8.39
N LYS A 106 7.37 9.01 -9.18
CA LYS A 106 8.52 9.76 -8.67
C LYS A 106 8.18 11.24 -8.76
N LEU A 107 8.27 11.94 -7.63
CA LEU A 107 7.96 13.36 -7.54
C LEU A 107 9.24 14.21 -7.68
N ASN A 108 9.08 15.50 -7.99
CA ASN A 108 10.19 16.45 -8.12
C ASN A 108 10.98 16.63 -6.81
N ASN A 109 10.31 16.54 -5.65
CA ASN A 109 10.90 16.66 -4.31
C ASN A 109 11.59 15.37 -3.82
N SER A 110 11.98 14.46 -4.72
CA SER A 110 12.57 13.14 -4.43
C SER A 110 11.68 12.15 -3.68
N ARG A 111 10.45 12.54 -3.27
CA ARG A 111 9.50 11.60 -2.68
C ARG A 111 8.97 10.64 -3.76
N SER A 112 8.57 9.45 -3.33
CA SER A 112 7.94 8.47 -4.21
C SER A 112 6.61 8.05 -3.61
N VAL A 113 5.60 7.97 -4.46
CA VAL A 113 4.27 7.45 -4.12
C VAL A 113 4.10 6.15 -4.88
N ALA A 114 3.61 5.11 -4.21
CA ALA A 114 3.41 3.84 -4.86
C ALA A 114 2.14 3.15 -4.37
N TRP A 115 1.43 2.56 -5.32
CA TRP A 115 0.27 1.73 -5.11
C TRP A 115 0.50 0.39 -5.81
N TYR A 116 0.44 -0.68 -5.02
CA TYR A 116 0.70 -2.05 -5.46
C TYR A 116 -0.55 -2.87 -5.20
N LEU A 117 -1.20 -3.34 -6.26
CA LEU A 117 -2.27 -4.30 -6.14
C LEU A 117 -1.73 -5.70 -6.38
N ASN A 118 -2.20 -6.64 -5.57
CA ASN A 118 -1.85 -8.03 -5.64
C ASN A 118 -2.88 -8.79 -6.48
N SER A 119 -2.52 -9.12 -7.71
CA SER A 119 -3.34 -9.95 -8.61
C SER A 119 -3.18 -11.45 -8.37
N SER A 120 -2.33 -11.87 -7.42
CA SER A 120 -2.09 -13.29 -7.16
C SER A 120 -3.21 -13.88 -6.31
N ASN A 121 -3.95 -14.83 -6.87
CA ASN A 121 -4.93 -15.64 -6.15
C ASN A 121 -4.33 -16.53 -5.05
N ARG A 122 -3.00 -16.59 -4.92
CA ARG A 122 -2.31 -17.44 -3.94
C ARG A 122 -2.05 -16.73 -2.60
N GLY A 123 -2.33 -15.44 -2.50
CA GLY A 123 -2.15 -14.67 -1.26
C GLY A 123 -3.42 -14.63 -0.41
N LEU A 124 -3.27 -14.65 0.92
CA LEU A 124 -4.36 -14.37 1.87
C LEU A 124 -4.97 -12.97 1.67
N LEU A 125 -4.21 -12.06 1.07
CA LEU A 125 -4.58 -10.67 0.77
C LEU A 125 -4.50 -10.47 -0.75
N ALA A 126 -5.38 -11.13 -1.50
CA ALA A 126 -5.53 -10.91 -2.92
C ALA A 126 -6.56 -9.81 -3.17
N ASN A 127 -6.27 -8.90 -4.11
CA ASN A 127 -7.27 -7.94 -4.56
C ASN A 127 -8.35 -8.67 -5.38
N THR A 128 -9.60 -8.23 -5.25
CA THR A 128 -10.69 -8.77 -6.07
C THR A 128 -10.53 -8.30 -7.52
N LYS A 129 -11.16 -9.00 -8.47
CA LYS A 129 -11.15 -8.57 -9.87
C LYS A 129 -11.69 -7.13 -10.04
N GLU A 130 -12.72 -6.78 -9.29
CA GLU A 130 -13.32 -5.44 -9.28
C GLU A 130 -12.33 -4.36 -8.81
N ASP A 131 -11.52 -4.66 -7.79
CA ASP A 131 -10.46 -3.75 -7.33
C ASP A 131 -9.41 -3.53 -8.43
N LEU A 132 -9.02 -4.61 -9.12
CA LEU A 132 -8.06 -4.54 -10.22
C LEU A 132 -8.60 -3.69 -11.39
N ASP A 133 -9.86 -3.89 -11.77
CA ASP A 133 -10.53 -3.16 -12.85
C ASP A 133 -10.71 -1.67 -12.50
N THR A 134 -11.04 -1.38 -11.24
CA THR A 134 -11.12 -0.01 -10.70
C THR A 134 -9.76 0.68 -10.77
N PHE A 135 -8.70 -0.01 -10.37
CA PHE A 135 -7.35 0.55 -10.42
C PHE A 135 -6.86 0.75 -11.85
N TRP A 136 -7.17 -0.16 -12.79
CA TRP A 136 -6.89 0.06 -14.20
C TRP A 136 -7.60 1.31 -14.74
N SER A 137 -8.87 1.50 -14.38
CA SER A 137 -9.63 2.69 -14.77
C SER A 137 -8.97 3.98 -14.26
N PHE A 138 -8.46 3.95 -13.02
CA PHE A 138 -7.65 5.03 -12.47
C PHE A 138 -6.35 5.28 -13.28
N LEU A 139 -5.60 4.23 -13.63
CA LEU A 139 -4.37 4.37 -14.42
C LEU A 139 -4.64 5.00 -15.80
N THR A 140 -5.69 4.55 -16.48
CA THR A 140 -6.09 5.11 -17.78
C THR A 140 -6.53 6.57 -17.66
N ALA A 141 -7.28 6.91 -16.60
CA ALA A 141 -7.67 8.29 -16.34
C ALA A 141 -6.46 9.19 -16.08
N LEU A 142 -5.52 8.71 -15.26
CA LEU A 142 -4.28 9.42 -14.95
C LEU A 142 -3.43 9.66 -16.21
N GLU A 143 -3.23 8.63 -17.03
CA GLU A 143 -2.50 8.75 -18.29
C GLU A 143 -3.11 9.80 -19.22
N LYS A 144 -4.45 9.80 -19.34
CA LYS A 144 -5.18 10.80 -20.12
C LYS A 144 -5.02 12.23 -19.57
N HIS A 145 -4.95 12.39 -18.24
CA HIS A 145 -4.70 13.69 -17.62
C HIS A 145 -3.26 14.16 -17.87
N MET A 146 -2.27 13.28 -17.71
CA MET A 146 -0.86 13.60 -17.95
C MET A 146 -0.60 13.97 -19.42
N ALA A 147 -1.16 13.22 -20.38
CA ALA A 147 -1.03 13.52 -21.81
C ALA A 147 -1.60 14.90 -22.19
N LYS A 148 -2.67 15.34 -21.53
CA LYS A 148 -3.22 16.69 -21.73
C LYS A 148 -2.29 17.79 -21.20
N LEU A 149 -1.62 17.54 -20.08
CA LEU A 149 -0.67 18.49 -19.49
C LEU A 149 0.59 18.62 -20.36
N ASP A 150 1.11 17.51 -20.88
CA ASP A 150 2.26 17.51 -21.78
C ASP A 150 1.95 18.28 -23.08
N ASN A 151 0.79 18.04 -23.69
CA ASN A 151 0.34 18.80 -24.87
C ASN A 151 0.18 20.31 -24.60
N LYS A 152 -0.17 20.70 -23.37
CA LYS A 152 -0.27 22.11 -22.98
C LYS A 152 1.10 22.75 -22.75
N LYS A 153 2.06 21.99 -22.21
CA LYS A 153 3.42 22.46 -21.93
C LYS A 153 4.27 22.56 -23.19
N TYR A 154 4.02 21.69 -24.17
CA TYR A 154 4.68 21.66 -25.47
C TYR A 154 3.63 21.62 -26.58
N PRO A 155 2.96 22.74 -26.90
CA PRO A 155 2.00 22.77 -27.99
C PRO A 155 2.72 22.35 -29.28
N PRO A 156 2.08 21.52 -30.14
CA PRO A 156 2.70 21.10 -31.38
C PRO A 156 3.05 22.34 -32.21
N HIS A 157 4.33 22.52 -32.53
CA HIS A 157 4.77 23.54 -33.47
C HIS A 157 4.03 23.31 -34.79
N LYS A 158 3.11 24.22 -35.14
CA LYS A 158 2.44 24.20 -36.44
C LYS A 158 3.52 24.32 -37.52
N LYS A 159 3.62 23.29 -38.36
CA LYS A 159 4.44 23.32 -39.58
C LYS A 159 3.78 24.20 -40.62
#